data_AF-A0A8X7RB80-F1
#
_entry.id   AF-A0A8X7RB80-F1
#
_cell.length_a   1.000
_cell.length_b   1.000
_cell.length_c   1.000
_cell.angle_alpha   90.00
_cell.angle_beta   90.00
_cell.angle_gamma   90.00
#
_symmetry.space_group_name_H-M   'P 1'
#
loop_
_entity.id
_entity.type
_entity.pdbx_description
1 polymer ?
#
loop_
_entity_poly.entity_id
_entity_poly.type
_entity_poly.pdbx_seq_one_letter_code
_entity_poly.pdbx_strand_id
1 'polypeptide(L)'
;MNAKSKAKKNKRSKKFLREHQGKKSNVKKLLREHQEKVHRAVEELRREREEAAAKKAKENLNTREILSDPIEASHRETLGLSPWAPLTLEDVKHAYRACALKWHPDHHDDSTKAEAEAKFKFCNVAYESLIKKLH
;
A
#
# COMPACT_ATOMS: atom_id res chain seq x y z
N MET A 1 3.95 12.80 -91.73
CA MET A 1 4.92 11.70 -91.67
C MET A 1 5.78 11.82 -90.41
N ASN A 2 5.85 10.72 -89.66
CA ASN A 2 6.88 10.25 -88.74
C ASN A 2 7.47 11.15 -87.62
N ALA A 3 7.19 10.78 -86.35
CA ALA A 3 8.12 10.93 -85.23
C ALA A 3 7.83 9.90 -84.12
N LYS A 4 7.73 8.61 -84.48
CA LYS A 4 7.82 7.48 -83.53
C LYS A 4 9.24 7.38 -82.96
N SER A 5 9.70 8.35 -82.15
CA SER A 5 11.06 8.27 -81.57
C SER A 5 11.20 8.69 -80.12
N LYS A 6 10.15 9.16 -79.44
CA LYS A 6 10.27 9.54 -78.01
C LYS A 6 9.61 8.59 -77.02
N ALA A 7 9.16 7.40 -77.47
CA ALA A 7 8.47 6.43 -76.61
C ALA A 7 9.39 5.49 -75.78
N LYS A 8 10.69 5.40 -76.08
CA LYS A 8 11.57 4.40 -75.42
C LYS A 8 12.40 4.88 -74.23
N LYS A 9 12.56 6.19 -74.01
CA LYS A 9 13.39 6.70 -72.89
C LYS A 9 12.63 6.95 -71.58
N ASN A 10 11.30 7.00 -71.58
CA ASN A 10 10.52 7.39 -70.39
C ASN A 10 9.96 6.20 -69.57
N LYS A 11 10.14 4.96 -70.00
CA LYS A 11 9.66 3.78 -69.23
C LYS A 11 10.66 3.30 -68.17
N ARG A 12 11.95 3.62 -68.31
CA ARG A 12 13.00 3.10 -67.41
C ARG A 12 13.18 3.94 -66.13
N SER A 13 12.97 5.26 -66.18
CA SER A 13 13.12 6.12 -65.00
C SER A 13 11.91 6.13 -64.06
N LYS A 14 10.70 5.83 -64.54
CA LYS A 14 9.50 5.79 -63.69
C LYS A 14 9.42 4.55 -62.79
N LYS A 15 10.13 3.47 -63.13
CA LYS A 15 10.16 2.25 -62.31
C LYS A 15 11.04 2.44 -61.06
N PHE A 16 12.11 3.23 -61.16
CA PHE A 16 13.03 3.49 -60.04
C PHE A 16 12.47 4.43 -58.95
N LEU A 17 11.55 5.36 -59.29
CA LEU A 17 10.97 6.27 -58.27
C LEU A 17 9.85 5.66 -57.43
N ARG A 18 9.23 4.55 -57.88
CA ARG A 18 8.08 3.95 -57.17
C ARG A 18 8.50 2.97 -56.07
N GLU A 19 9.73 2.46 -56.10
CA GLU A 19 10.26 1.54 -55.09
C GLU A 19 10.76 2.24 -53.81
N HIS A 20 11.03 3.55 -53.84
CA HIS A 20 11.44 4.33 -52.66
C HIS A 20 10.28 4.88 -51.83
N GLN A 21 9.03 4.79 -52.28
CA GLN A 21 7.86 5.33 -51.57
C GLN A 21 7.22 4.32 -50.60
N GLY A 22 7.29 3.01 -50.88
CA GLY A 22 6.70 1.97 -50.03
C GLY A 22 7.41 1.81 -48.67
N LYS A 23 8.74 1.98 -48.63
CA LYS A 23 9.54 1.83 -47.41
C LYS A 23 9.26 2.94 -46.38
N LYS A 24 8.95 4.16 -46.81
CA LYS A 24 8.66 5.32 -45.93
C LYS A 24 7.31 5.21 -45.22
N SER A 25 6.31 4.57 -45.83
CA SER A 25 4.98 4.36 -45.20
C SER A 25 5.02 3.31 -44.10
N ASN A 26 5.82 2.25 -44.26
CA ASN A 26 5.94 1.20 -43.24
C ASN A 26 6.63 1.71 -41.96
N VAL A 27 7.65 2.56 -42.11
CA VAL A 27 8.35 3.17 -40.97
C VAL A 27 7.44 4.12 -40.18
N LYS A 28 6.58 4.91 -40.87
CA LYS A 28 5.58 5.75 -40.21
C LYS A 28 4.50 4.95 -39.48
N LYS A 29 4.14 3.76 -40.00
CA LYS A 29 3.19 2.85 -39.36
C LYS A 29 3.80 2.24 -38.08
N LEU A 30 5.03 1.75 -38.17
CA LEU A 30 5.79 1.22 -37.03
C LEU A 30 6.01 2.27 -35.93
N LEU A 31 6.29 3.52 -36.30
CA LEU A 31 6.46 4.60 -35.33
C LEU A 31 5.16 4.92 -34.58
N ARG A 32 4.03 4.92 -35.27
CA ARG A 32 2.70 5.10 -34.65
C ARG A 32 2.36 3.95 -33.71
N GLU A 33 2.60 2.71 -34.13
CA GLU A 33 2.40 1.53 -33.27
C GLU A 33 3.29 1.58 -32.02
N HIS A 34 4.54 2.02 -32.14
CA HIS A 34 5.42 2.19 -30.99
C HIS A 34 4.92 3.29 -30.05
N GLN A 35 4.50 4.44 -30.59
CA GLN A 35 3.91 5.53 -29.81
C GLN A 35 2.63 5.10 -29.08
N GLU A 36 1.76 4.31 -29.73
CA GLU A 36 0.58 3.73 -29.09
C GLU A 36 0.94 2.72 -28.00
N LYS A 37 1.95 1.87 -28.22
CA LYS A 37 2.42 0.92 -27.20
C LYS A 37 2.98 1.63 -25.97
N VAL A 38 3.75 2.69 -26.16
CA VAL A 38 4.27 3.52 -25.06
C VAL A 38 3.12 4.19 -24.31
N HIS A 39 2.14 4.77 -25.03
CA HIS A 39 0.98 5.40 -24.39
C HIS A 39 0.16 4.38 -23.57
N ARG A 40 -0.06 3.17 -24.11
CA ARG A 40 -0.75 2.10 -23.37
C ARG A 40 0.01 1.67 -22.13
N ALA A 41 1.32 1.46 -22.23
CA ALA A 41 2.15 1.08 -21.10
C ALA A 41 2.18 2.15 -19.99
N VAL A 42 2.18 3.43 -20.37
CA VAL A 42 2.13 4.56 -19.42
C VAL A 42 0.79 4.60 -18.68
N GLU A 43 -0.33 4.39 -19.39
CA GLU A 43 -1.67 4.34 -18.78
C GLU A 43 -1.84 3.12 -17.87
N GLU A 44 -1.26 1.98 -18.24
CA GLU A 44 -1.27 0.76 -17.44
C GLU A 44 -0.49 0.95 -16.12
N LEU A 45 0.74 1.49 -16.20
CA LEU A 45 1.53 1.84 -15.01
C LEU A 45 0.83 2.87 -14.12
N ARG A 46 0.12 3.84 -14.70
CA ARG A 46 -0.67 4.83 -13.94
C ARG A 46 -1.83 4.17 -13.21
N ARG A 47 -2.55 3.28 -13.89
CA ARG A 47 -3.68 2.54 -13.33
C ARG A 47 -3.24 1.60 -12.21
N GLU A 48 -2.12 0.88 -12.38
CA GLU A 48 -1.54 0.03 -11.32
C GLU A 48 -1.15 0.84 -10.08
N ARG A 49 -0.59 2.04 -10.27
CA ARG A 49 -0.20 2.92 -9.16
C ARG A 49 -1.40 3.49 -8.41
N GLU A 50 -2.47 3.81 -9.14
CA GLU A 50 -3.74 4.30 -8.58
C GLU A 50 -4.48 3.17 -7.85
N GLU A 51 -4.51 1.97 -8.41
CA GLU A 51 -5.11 0.79 -7.79
C GLU A 51 -4.33 0.33 -6.55
N ALA A 52 -2.98 0.43 -6.58
CA ALA A 52 -2.14 0.21 -5.42
C ALA A 52 -2.36 1.25 -4.31
N ALA A 53 -2.53 2.53 -4.66
CA ALA A 53 -2.87 3.57 -3.69
C ALA A 53 -4.26 3.37 -3.08
N ALA A 54 -5.25 2.95 -3.90
CA ALA A 54 -6.59 2.62 -3.44
C ALA A 54 -6.61 1.38 -2.53
N LYS A 55 -5.80 0.34 -2.84
CA LYS A 55 -5.62 -0.83 -1.96
C LYS A 55 -5.00 -0.44 -0.62
N LYS A 56 -3.95 0.40 -0.64
CA LYS A 56 -3.27 0.86 0.59
C LYS A 56 -4.18 1.72 1.48
N ALA A 57 -5.07 2.50 0.88
CA ALA A 57 -6.07 3.28 1.62
C ALA A 57 -7.16 2.40 2.25
N LYS A 58 -7.65 1.38 1.53
CA LYS A 58 -8.65 0.43 2.04
C LYS A 58 -8.10 -0.48 3.14
N GLU A 59 -6.84 -0.87 3.06
CA GLU A 59 -6.14 -1.63 4.11
C GLU A 59 -6.03 -0.82 5.40
N ASN A 60 -5.66 0.46 5.31
CA ASN A 60 -5.56 1.36 6.47
C ASN A 60 -6.92 1.63 7.13
N LEU A 61 -7.99 1.75 6.33
CA LEU A 61 -9.37 1.86 6.82
C LEU A 61 -9.88 0.57 7.48
N ASN A 62 -9.53 -0.61 6.96
CA ASN A 62 -9.90 -1.88 7.57
C ASN A 62 -9.23 -2.09 8.94
N THR A 63 -7.97 -1.65 9.10
CA THR A 63 -7.33 -1.57 10.44
C THR A 63 -8.05 -0.58 11.37
N ARG A 64 -8.70 0.44 10.79
CA ARG A 64 -9.42 1.50 11.53
C ARG A 64 -10.87 1.14 11.87
N GLU A 65 -11.49 0.19 11.19
CA GLU A 65 -12.82 -0.32 11.57
C GLU A 65 -12.74 -1.51 12.53
N ILE A 66 -11.57 -2.15 12.65
CA ILE A 66 -11.22 -3.02 13.79
C ILE A 66 -10.65 -2.17 14.95
N LEU A 67 -11.05 -0.89 15.04
CA LEU A 67 -10.79 -0.08 16.24
C LEU A 67 -11.72 -0.57 17.35
N SER A 68 -11.18 -1.54 18.07
CA SER A 68 -11.20 -1.65 19.52
C SER A 68 -12.54 -1.29 20.16
N ASP A 69 -13.28 -2.32 20.57
CA ASP A 69 -14.33 -2.19 21.57
C ASP A 69 -13.93 -1.13 22.61
N PRO A 70 -14.79 -0.18 23.00
CA PRO A 70 -14.43 0.86 23.96
C PRO A 70 -13.80 0.29 25.25
N ILE A 71 -14.15 -0.94 25.58
CA ILE A 71 -13.57 -1.76 26.66
C ILE A 71 -12.08 -2.06 26.43
N GLU A 72 -11.68 -2.38 25.19
CA GLU A 72 -10.28 -2.63 24.82
C GLU A 72 -9.43 -1.37 24.89
N ALA A 73 -9.97 -0.23 24.43
CA ALA A 73 -9.28 1.06 24.56
C ALA A 73 -8.99 1.36 26.04
N SER A 74 -9.98 1.20 26.92
CA SER A 74 -9.81 1.35 28.36
C SER A 74 -8.82 0.35 28.97
N HIS A 75 -8.79 -0.89 28.50
CA HIS A 75 -7.81 -1.89 28.93
C HIS A 75 -6.38 -1.53 28.50
N ARG A 76 -6.19 -1.00 27.29
CA ARG A 76 -4.91 -0.48 26.82
C ARG A 76 -4.45 0.70 27.67
N GLU A 77 -5.34 1.65 27.93
CA GLU A 77 -5.05 2.82 28.77
C GLU A 77 -4.67 2.42 30.21
N THR A 78 -5.34 1.41 30.77
CA THR A 78 -5.02 0.87 32.10
C THR A 78 -3.59 0.36 32.19
N LEU A 79 -3.07 -0.25 31.12
CA LEU A 79 -1.70 -0.71 31.01
C LEU A 79 -0.71 0.40 30.57
N GLY A 80 -1.20 1.60 30.25
CA GLY A 80 -0.38 2.70 29.73
C GLY A 80 -0.02 2.56 28.25
N LEU A 81 -0.81 1.78 27.49
CA LEU A 81 -0.67 1.60 26.05
C LEU A 81 -1.56 2.57 25.28
N SER A 82 -1.17 2.89 24.04
CA SER A 82 -1.98 3.74 23.17
C SER A 82 -3.25 3.01 22.68
N PRO A 83 -4.44 3.60 22.82
CA PRO A 83 -5.70 2.99 22.38
C PRO A 83 -5.81 2.90 20.85
N TRP A 84 -4.99 3.65 20.11
CA TRP A 84 -5.04 3.74 18.64
C TRP A 84 -3.84 3.08 17.95
N ALA A 85 -2.82 2.66 18.71
CA ALA A 85 -1.61 2.08 18.15
C ALA A 85 -1.80 0.60 17.76
N PRO A 86 -1.04 0.10 16.77
CA PRO A 86 -0.97 -1.34 16.51
C PRO A 86 -0.54 -2.06 17.79
N LEU A 87 -1.33 -3.05 18.22
CA LEU A 87 -1.10 -3.79 19.45
C LEU A 87 -0.37 -5.08 19.15
N THR A 88 0.81 -5.23 19.73
CA THR A 88 1.53 -6.49 19.70
C THR A 88 1.47 -7.19 21.05
N LEU A 89 1.60 -8.51 21.03
CA LEU A 89 1.70 -9.33 22.25
C LEU A 89 2.85 -8.86 23.15
N GLU A 90 3.94 -8.41 22.54
CA GLU A 90 5.15 -7.94 23.21
C GLU A 90 4.91 -6.63 23.96
N ASP A 91 4.17 -5.69 23.37
CA ASP A 91 3.75 -4.44 24.01
C ASP A 91 2.87 -4.71 25.23
N VAL A 92 1.88 -5.61 25.09
CA VAL A 92 0.98 -6.01 26.19
C VAL A 92 1.77 -6.61 27.36
N LYS A 93 2.75 -7.49 27.08
CA LYS A 93 3.63 -8.08 28.10
C LYS A 93 4.58 -7.05 28.74
N HIS A 94 5.13 -6.12 27.97
CA HIS A 94 5.96 -5.05 28.53
C HIS A 94 5.17 -4.13 29.45
N ALA A 95 3.98 -3.71 29.01
CA ALA A 95 3.12 -2.84 29.79
C ALA A 95 2.62 -3.51 31.07
N TYR A 96 2.26 -4.80 31.01
CA TYR A 96 1.91 -5.58 32.20
C TYR A 96 3.07 -5.65 33.21
N ARG A 97 4.29 -5.93 32.73
CA ARG A 97 5.48 -5.93 33.60
C ARG A 97 5.71 -4.55 34.26
N ALA A 98 5.53 -3.47 33.52
CA ALA A 98 5.63 -2.11 34.06
C ALA A 98 4.53 -1.81 35.11
N CYS A 99 3.28 -2.21 34.85
CA CYS A 99 2.17 -2.13 35.81
C CYS A 99 2.48 -2.92 37.09
N ALA A 100 2.99 -4.14 36.94
CA ALA A 100 3.30 -5.03 38.06
C ALA A 100 4.38 -4.46 38.96
N LEU A 101 5.45 -3.91 38.38
CA LEU A 101 6.50 -3.22 39.14
C LEU A 101 5.97 -1.97 39.84
N LYS A 102 5.10 -1.21 39.17
CA LYS A 102 4.51 0.02 39.73
C LYS A 102 3.56 -0.24 40.90
N TRP A 103 2.81 -1.33 40.86
CA TRP A 103 1.78 -1.67 41.84
C TRP A 103 2.15 -2.86 42.75
N HIS A 104 3.43 -3.27 42.76
CA HIS A 104 3.88 -4.41 43.57
C HIS A 104 3.70 -4.10 45.07
N PRO A 105 3.08 -4.98 45.87
CA PRO A 105 2.77 -4.71 47.28
C PRO A 105 4.00 -4.50 48.17
N ASP A 106 5.19 -4.93 47.71
CA ASP A 106 6.47 -4.68 48.40
C ASP A 106 6.91 -3.20 48.33
N HIS A 107 6.43 -2.46 47.33
CA HIS A 107 6.78 -1.04 47.11
C HIS A 107 5.73 -0.06 47.66
N HIS A 108 4.68 -0.54 48.33
CA HIS A 108 3.56 0.28 48.81
C HIS A 108 3.35 0.10 50.32
N ASP A 109 3.28 1.22 51.04
CA ASP A 109 2.95 1.23 52.48
C ASP A 109 1.51 0.74 52.72
N ASP A 110 1.21 0.24 53.92
CA ASP A 110 -0.10 -0.33 54.28
C ASP A 110 -1.29 0.60 53.97
N SER A 111 -1.09 1.92 54.01
CA SER A 111 -2.10 2.92 53.64
C SER A 111 -2.40 2.99 52.13
N THR A 112 -1.43 2.66 51.28
CA THR A 112 -1.55 2.74 49.80
C THR A 112 -1.69 1.38 49.13
N LYS A 113 -1.42 0.31 49.90
CA LYS A 113 -1.51 -1.09 49.47
C LYS A 113 -2.87 -1.46 48.89
N ALA A 114 -3.98 -0.99 49.50
CA ALA A 114 -5.32 -1.26 49.01
C ALA A 114 -5.57 -0.66 47.61
N GLU A 115 -5.10 0.56 47.36
CA GLU A 115 -5.20 1.21 46.05
C GLU A 115 -4.28 0.54 45.01
N ALA A 116 -3.07 0.15 45.43
CA ALA A 116 -2.13 -0.57 44.58
C ALA A 116 -2.70 -1.93 44.14
N GLU A 117 -3.29 -2.68 45.07
CA GLU A 117 -3.92 -3.97 44.79
C GLU A 117 -5.11 -3.81 43.83
N ALA A 118 -5.95 -2.78 44.02
CA ALA A 118 -7.04 -2.49 43.10
C ALA A 118 -6.52 -2.23 41.68
N LYS A 119 -5.50 -1.37 41.53
CA LYS A 119 -4.90 -1.06 40.21
C LYS A 119 -4.20 -2.27 39.60
N PHE A 120 -3.54 -3.10 40.40
CA PHE A 120 -2.92 -4.34 39.94
C PHE A 120 -3.96 -5.31 39.37
N LYS A 121 -5.11 -5.47 40.05
CA LYS A 121 -6.24 -6.27 39.54
C LYS A 121 -6.74 -5.75 38.20
N PHE A 122 -6.91 -4.44 38.05
CA PHE A 122 -7.29 -3.82 36.78
C PHE A 122 -6.25 -4.08 35.67
N CYS A 123 -4.95 -3.93 35.95
CA CYS A 123 -3.90 -4.27 34.99
C CYS A 123 -3.98 -5.75 34.57
N ASN A 124 -4.30 -6.65 35.50
CA ASN A 124 -4.39 -8.10 35.24
C ASN A 124 -5.59 -8.44 34.34
N VAL A 125 -6.77 -7.89 34.64
CA VAL A 125 -7.98 -8.07 33.81
C VAL A 125 -7.77 -7.51 32.41
N ALA A 126 -7.18 -6.32 32.30
CA ALA A 126 -6.85 -5.70 31.03
C ALA A 126 -5.89 -6.57 30.21
N TYR A 127 -4.83 -7.09 30.84
CA TYR A 127 -3.86 -7.98 30.20
C TYR A 127 -4.54 -9.24 29.65
N GLU A 128 -5.30 -9.97 30.46
CA GLU A 128 -5.98 -11.20 30.02
C GLU A 128 -6.94 -10.95 28.84
N SER A 129 -7.69 -9.85 28.89
CA SER A 129 -8.60 -9.45 27.82
C SER A 129 -7.86 -9.18 26.51
N LEU A 130 -6.72 -8.48 26.56
CA LEU A 130 -5.90 -8.17 25.39
C LEU A 130 -5.19 -9.40 24.83
N ILE A 131 -4.65 -10.27 25.70
CA ILE A 131 -4.03 -11.54 25.29
C ILE A 131 -5.05 -12.43 24.57
N LYS A 132 -6.26 -12.57 25.13
CA LYS A 132 -7.33 -13.38 24.54
C LYS A 132 -7.77 -12.88 23.17
N LYS A 133 -7.64 -11.58 22.89
CA LYS A 133 -7.99 -10.97 21.59
C LYS A 133 -6.87 -11.13 20.54
N LEU A 134 -5.63 -11.27 21.00
CA LEU A 134 -4.45 -11.44 20.15
C LEU A 134 -4.12 -12.92 19.83
N HIS A 135 -4.84 -13.85 20.45
CA HIS A 135 -4.61 -15.29 20.38
C HIS A 135 -5.78 -16.01 19.70
#